data_AF-A0A6G4J590-F1
#
_entry.id   AF-A0A6G4J590-F1
#
_cell.length_a   1.000
_cell.length_b   1.000
_cell.length_c   1.000
_cell.angle_alpha   90.00
_cell.angle_beta   90.00
_cell.angle_gamma   90.00
#
_symmetry.space_group_name_H-M   'P 1'
#
loop_
_entity.id
_entity.type
_entity.pdbx_description
1 polymer ?
#
loop_
_entity_poly.entity_id
_entity_poly.type
_entity_poly.pdbx_seq_one_letter_code
_entity_poly.pdbx_strand_id
1 'polypeptide(L)'
;WKYDELNDEFICPNNKRIGFKRYAYRNDRYGFKRDFKLYECDDCSSCSLRHQCMKPNSKSNKKIMKNYNWEYFKVQINQKLSEPETKNIYSQRKIDVEPAFGFMKAILGFTR
;
A
#
# COMPACT_ATOMS: atom_id res chain seq x y z
N TRP A 1 8.38 -0.26 9.15
CA TRP A 1 9.07 1.02 8.97
C TRP A 1 8.25 2.06 9.69
N LYS A 2 8.83 2.72 10.69
CA LYS A 2 8.13 3.77 11.42
C LYS A 2 8.14 5.03 10.55
N TYR A 3 6.98 5.64 10.36
CA TYR A 3 6.88 6.92 9.66
C TYR A 3 6.85 8.02 10.72
N ASP A 4 7.75 8.99 10.59
CA ASP A 4 7.76 10.20 11.40
C ASP A 4 7.00 11.28 10.62
N GLU A 5 5.84 11.68 11.14
CA GLU A 5 4.96 12.66 10.49
C GLU A 5 5.51 14.08 10.57
N LEU A 6 6.29 14.41 11.62
CA LEU A 6 6.81 15.76 11.83
C LEU A 6 7.91 16.10 10.83
N ASN A 7 8.83 15.15 10.63
CA ASN A 7 9.96 15.32 9.71
C ASN A 7 9.66 14.82 8.30
N ASP A 8 8.52 14.15 8.09
CA ASP A 8 8.17 13.49 6.82
C ASP A 8 9.27 12.51 6.38
N GLU A 9 9.69 11.65 7.31
CA GLU A 9 10.78 10.69 7.13
C GLU A 9 10.36 9.27 7.50
N PHE A 10 10.92 8.28 6.81
CA PHE A 10 10.82 6.90 7.23
C PHE A 10 12.05 6.46 8.01
N ILE A 11 11.83 5.81 9.14
CA ILE A 11 12.90 5.23 9.96
C ILE A 11 13.05 3.74 9.60
N CYS A 12 14.23 3.41 9.10
CA CYS A 12 14.68 2.05 8.83
C CYS A 12 14.88 1.27 10.14
N PRO A 13 14.74 -0.07 10.16
CA PRO A 13 15.13 -0.88 11.32
C PRO A 13 16.58 -0.68 11.78
N ASN A 14 17.47 -0.22 10.89
CA ASN A 14 18.84 0.17 11.22
C ASN A 14 18.98 1.65 11.67
N ASN A 15 17.89 2.26 12.14
CA ASN A 15 17.79 3.67 12.55
C ASN A 15 18.22 4.72 11.51
N LYS A 16 18.42 4.34 10.25
CA LYS A 16 18.65 5.28 9.16
C LYS A 16 17.34 5.98 8.78
N ARG A 17 17.42 7.30 8.61
CA ARG A 17 16.33 8.13 8.09
C ARG A 17 16.28 8.01 6.57
N ILE A 18 15.08 7.98 6.04
CA ILE A 18 14.80 7.99 4.61
C ILE A 18 13.92 9.21 4.35
N GLY A 19 14.55 10.25 3.82
CA GLY A 19 13.91 11.51 3.49
C GLY A 19 13.09 11.44 2.20
N PHE A 20 12.24 12.44 2.03
CA PHE A 20 11.55 12.71 0.78
C PHE A 20 12.55 13.10 -0.31
N LYS A 21 12.38 12.52 -1.51
CA LYS A 21 13.24 12.83 -2.66
C LYS A 21 12.49 13.55 -3.77
N ARG A 22 11.34 13.02 -4.20
CA ARG A 22 10.55 13.60 -5.29
C ARG A 22 9.14 13.04 -5.37
N TYR A 23 8.27 13.78 -6.05
CA TYR A 23 7.01 13.24 -6.54
C TYR A 23 7.26 12.34 -7.75
N ALA A 24 6.50 11.26 -7.83
CA ALA A 24 6.51 10.32 -8.93
C ALA A 24 5.08 9.97 -9.29
N TYR A 25 4.81 9.72 -10.57
CA TYR A 25 3.51 9.27 -11.02
C TYR A 25 3.62 7.94 -11.75
N ARG A 26 2.54 7.17 -11.75
CA ARG A 26 2.39 5.97 -12.59
C ARG A 26 1.02 5.98 -13.23
N ASN A 27 0.96 5.61 -14.50
CA ASN A 27 -0.28 5.40 -15.21
C ASN A 27 -0.66 3.92 -15.11
N ASP A 28 -1.93 3.65 -14.83
CA ASP A 28 -2.48 2.30 -14.94
C ASP A 28 -2.67 1.90 -16.41
N ARG A 29 -2.97 0.63 -16.68
CA ARG A 29 -3.27 0.10 -18.03
C ARG A 29 -4.38 0.90 -18.73
N TYR A 30 -5.31 1.43 -17.95
CA TYR A 30 -6.46 2.23 -18.41
C TYR A 30 -6.18 3.74 -18.46
N GLY A 31 -4.92 4.17 -18.31
CA GLY A 31 -4.53 5.58 -18.39
C GLY A 31 -4.76 6.40 -17.12
N PHE A 32 -5.32 5.82 -16.06
CA PHE A 32 -5.50 6.53 -14.79
C PHE A 32 -4.16 6.86 -14.14
N LYS A 33 -3.88 8.15 -13.94
CA LYS A 33 -2.66 8.64 -13.30
C LYS A 33 -2.77 8.54 -11.78
N ARG A 34 -1.79 7.91 -11.15
CA ARG A 34 -1.64 7.85 -9.69
C ARG A 34 -0.38 8.59 -9.28
N ASP A 35 -0.54 9.52 -8.35
CA ASP A 35 0.56 10.27 -7.77
C ASP A 35 1.11 9.58 -6.51
N PHE A 36 2.43 9.63 -6.37
CA PHE A 36 3.19 9.00 -5.29
C PHE A 36 4.26 9.96 -4.78
N LYS A 37 4.51 9.88 -3.49
CA LYS A 37 5.65 10.51 -2.85
C LYS A 37 6.76 9.47 -2.70
N LEU A 38 7.91 9.74 -3.30
CA LEU A 38 9.06 8.83 -3.31
C LEU A 38 10.07 9.26 -2.25
N TYR A 39 10.40 8.31 -1.40
CA TYR A 39 11.41 8.38 -0.36
C TYR A 39 12.54 7.44 -0.73
N GLU A 40 13.78 7.90 -0.60
CA GLU A 40 14.97 7.10 -0.94
C GLU A 40 16.01 7.24 0.16
N CYS A 41 16.64 6.12 0.51
CA CYS A 41 17.73 6.13 1.47
C CYS A 41 19.02 6.58 0.78
N ASP A 42 19.82 7.41 1.43
CA ASP A 42 21.07 7.91 0.86
C ASP A 42 22.08 6.78 0.66
N ASP A 43 22.28 5.92 1.67
CA ASP A 43 23.24 4.81 1.59
C ASP A 43 22.77 3.54 2.28
N CYS A 44 22.52 2.50 1.48
CA CYS A 44 22.17 1.15 1.94
C CYS A 44 23.25 0.09 1.62
N SER A 45 24.44 0.50 1.14
CA SER A 45 25.47 -0.41 0.63
C SER A 45 26.13 -1.27 1.71
N SER A 46 26.35 -0.72 2.91
CA SER A 46 27.00 -1.41 4.04
C SER A 46 26.03 -1.93 5.12
N CYS A 47 24.73 -2.01 4.82
CA CYS A 47 23.74 -2.38 5.82
C CYS A 47 23.69 -3.90 6.04
N SER A 48 23.90 -4.36 7.29
CA SER A 48 23.78 -5.77 7.68
C SER A 48 22.40 -6.35 7.39
N LEU A 49 21.34 -5.53 7.52
CA LEU A 49 19.95 -5.92 7.25
C LEU A 49 19.56 -5.82 5.77
N ARG A 50 20.51 -5.55 4.84
CA ARG A 50 20.20 -5.39 3.41
C ARG A 50 19.47 -6.59 2.83
N HIS A 51 19.88 -7.81 3.19
CA HIS A 51 19.28 -9.05 2.71
C HIS A 51 17.80 -9.20 3.13
N GLN A 52 17.41 -8.69 4.30
CA GLN A 52 16.01 -8.71 4.77
C GLN A 52 15.21 -7.52 4.23
N CYS A 53 15.87 -6.40 3.95
CA CYS A 53 15.25 -5.14 3.57
C CYS A 53 14.97 -5.02 2.07
N MET A 54 15.83 -5.60 1.23
CA MET A 54 15.82 -5.45 -0.22
C MET A 54 15.83 -6.82 -0.92
N LYS A 55 15.30 -6.87 -2.15
CA LYS A 55 15.43 -8.07 -2.97
C LYS A 55 16.92 -8.38 -3.21
N PRO A 56 17.33 -9.65 -3.18
CA PRO A 56 18.69 -10.03 -3.54
C PRO A 56 19.02 -9.51 -4.95
N ASN A 57 20.26 -9.04 -5.16
CA ASN A 57 20.77 -8.42 -6.40
C ASN A 57 20.23 -7.04 -6.78
N SER A 58 19.49 -6.35 -5.90
CA SER A 58 19.13 -4.95 -6.16
C SER A 58 20.39 -4.06 -6.12
N LYS A 59 20.67 -3.34 -7.22
CA LYS A 59 21.78 -2.38 -7.33
C LYS A 59 21.43 -0.98 -6.81
N SER A 60 20.15 -0.69 -6.57
CA SER A 60 19.71 0.62 -6.08
C SER A 60 19.64 0.68 -4.56
N ASN A 61 19.50 1.88 -4.02
CA ASN A 61 19.11 2.10 -2.63
C ASN A 61 17.64 1.74 -2.39
N LYS A 62 17.27 1.61 -1.12
CA LYS A 62 15.88 1.36 -0.73
C LYS A 62 15.03 2.56 -1.13
N LYS A 63 13.96 2.29 -1.88
CA LYS A 63 12.94 3.26 -2.25
C LYS A 63 11.61 2.86 -1.63
N ILE A 64 10.90 3.83 -1.06
CA ILE A 64 9.55 3.69 -0.54
C ILE A 64 8.67 4.67 -1.32
N MET A 65 7.56 4.18 -1.87
CA MET A 65 6.58 5.01 -2.55
C MET A 65 5.30 5.01 -1.71
N LYS A 66 4.86 6.18 -1.27
CA LYS A 66 3.62 6.36 -0.50
C LYS A 66 2.59 7.07 -1.39
N ASN A 67 1.37 6.53 -1.43
CA ASN A 67 0.24 7.19 -2.07
C ASN A 67 -0.70 7.72 -0.98
N TYR A 68 -0.79 9.04 -0.84
CA TYR A 68 -1.59 9.65 0.22
C TYR A 68 -3.09 9.52 -0.02
N ASN A 69 -3.54 9.61 -1.26
CA ASN A 69 -4.96 9.41 -1.59
C ASN A 69 -5.39 8.00 -1.19
N TRP A 70 -4.55 7.00 -1.48
CA TRP A 70 -4.79 5.63 -1.06
C TRP A 70 -4.84 5.46 0.46
N GLU A 71 -3.87 6.03 1.19
CA GLU A 71 -3.85 5.98 2.66
C GLU A 71 -5.08 6.66 3.27
N TYR A 72 -5.50 7.81 2.73
CA TYR A 72 -6.72 8.51 3.14
C TYR A 72 -7.95 7.60 3.03
N PHE A 73 -8.19 7.02 1.84
CA PHE A 73 -9.33 6.13 1.64
C PHE A 73 -9.24 4.85 2.49
N LYS A 74 -8.03 4.33 2.71
CA LYS A 74 -7.82 3.17 3.59
C LYS A 74 -8.22 3.48 5.03
N VAL A 75 -7.87 4.64 5.56
CA VAL A 75 -8.29 5.07 6.90
C VAL A 75 -9.81 5.18 6.98
N GLN A 76 -10.44 5.81 5.98
CA GLN A 76 -11.90 5.95 5.91
C GLN A 76 -12.61 4.58 5.89
N ILE A 77 -12.10 3.64 5.09
CA ILE A 77 -12.65 2.28 5.02
C ILE A 77 -12.45 1.54 6.35
N ASN A 78 -11.27 1.63 6.96
CA ASN A 78 -11.00 0.98 8.24
C ASN A 78 -11.90 1.51 9.36
N GLN A 79 -12.14 2.82 9.40
CA GLN A 79 -13.10 3.43 10.34
C GLN A 79 -14.49 2.83 10.14
N LYS A 80 -14.98 2.80 8.89
CA LYS A 80 -16.28 2.19 8.58
C LYS A 80 -16.32 0.70 8.88
N LEU A 81 -15.23 -0.05 8.74
CA LEU A 81 -15.20 -1.48 9.07
C LEU A 81 -15.11 -1.75 10.58
N SER A 82 -14.64 -0.78 11.36
CA SER A 82 -14.52 -0.89 12.82
C SER A 82 -15.83 -0.65 13.57
N GLU A 83 -16.76 0.09 12.95
CA GLU A 83 -18.07 0.37 13.51
C GLU A 83 -18.93 -0.92 13.58
N PRO A 84 -19.62 -1.19 14.70
CA PRO A 84 -20.28 -2.48 14.91
C PRO A 84 -21.47 -2.72 13.96
N GLU A 85 -22.21 -1.67 13.60
CA GLU A 85 -23.38 -1.78 12.71
C GLU A 85 -22.98 -2.16 11.28
N THR A 86 -22.03 -1.43 10.72
CA THR A 86 -21.47 -1.66 9.40
C THR A 86 -20.72 -2.99 9.32
N LYS A 87 -20.05 -3.42 10.40
CA LYS A 87 -19.41 -4.74 10.49
C LYS A 87 -20.43 -5.87 10.36
N ASN A 88 -21.59 -5.75 11.02
CA ASN A 88 -22.66 -6.74 10.93
C ASN A 88 -23.27 -6.79 9.51
N ILE A 89 -23.50 -5.63 8.89
CA ILE A 89 -23.96 -5.55 7.50
C ILE A 89 -22.93 -6.18 6.56
N TYR A 90 -21.64 -5.92 6.78
CA TYR A 90 -20.56 -6.49 5.99
C TYR A 90 -20.49 -8.02 6.14
N SER A 91 -20.66 -8.58 7.34
CA SER A 91 -20.71 -10.03 7.53
C SER A 91 -21.92 -10.67 6.85
N GLN A 92 -23.09 -10.02 6.90
CA GLN A 92 -24.30 -10.52 6.25
C GLN A 92 -24.13 -10.59 4.72
N ARG A 93 -23.48 -9.58 4.11
CA ARG A 93 -23.21 -9.56 2.66
C ARG A 93 -22.35 -10.74 2.18
N LYS A 94 -21.46 -11.26 3.02
CA LYS A 94 -20.65 -12.45 2.68
C LYS A 94 -21.48 -13.72 2.50
N ILE A 95 -22.63 -13.78 3.18
CA ILE A 95 -23.53 -14.94 3.14
C ILE A 95 -24.56 -14.76 2.02
N ASP A 96 -25.12 -13.56 1.86
CA ASP A 96 -26.23 -13.38 0.93
C ASP A 96 -25.74 -12.97 -0.46
N VAL A 97 -24.96 -11.89 -0.52
CA VAL A 97 -24.65 -11.18 -1.78
C VAL A 97 -23.50 -11.85 -2.50
N GLU A 98 -22.41 -12.16 -1.80
CA GLU A 98 -21.20 -12.72 -2.42
C GLU A 98 -21.46 -14.06 -3.13
N PRO A 99 -22.25 -15.02 -2.61
CA PRO A 99 -22.55 -16.26 -3.32
C PRO A 99 -23.34 -16.02 -4.60
N ALA A 100 -24.38 -15.17 -4.57
CA ALA A 100 -25.17 -14.85 -5.76
C ALA A 100 -24.30 -14.22 -6.86
N PHE A 101 -23.42 -13.28 -6.51
CA PHE A 101 -22.46 -12.69 -7.46
C PHE A 101 -21.40 -13.69 -7.94
N GLY A 102 -20.97 -14.61 -7.08
CA GLY A 102 -20.08 -15.71 -7.44
C GLY A 102 -20.71 -16.62 -8.49
N PHE A 103 -21.96 -17.04 -8.26
CA PHE A 103 -22.73 -17.83 -9.23
C PHE A 103 -22.94 -17.09 -10.55
N MET A 104 -23.35 -15.81 -10.51
CA MET A 104 -23.52 -15.02 -11.73
C MET A 104 -22.22 -14.89 -12.53
N LYS A 105 -21.08 -14.67 -11.87
CA LYS A 105 -19.78 -14.62 -12.57
C LYS A 105 -19.41 -15.95 -13.21
N ALA A 106 -19.67 -17.07 -12.52
CA ALA A 106 -19.42 -18.41 -13.06
C ALA A 106 -20.30 -18.70 -14.29
N ILE A 107 -21.59 -18.38 -14.21
CA ILE A 107 -22.55 -18.56 -15.32
C ILE A 107 -22.17 -17.67 -16.52
N LEU A 108 -21.80 -16.42 -16.27
CA LEU A 108 -21.44 -15.45 -17.31
C LEU A 108 -20.00 -15.62 -17.82
N GLY A 109 -19.27 -16.62 -17.33
CA GLY A 109 -17.91 -16.91 -17.79
C GLY A 109 -16.89 -15.81 -17.47
N PHE A 110 -17.17 -14.95 -16.49
CA PHE A 110 -16.21 -13.92 -16.05
C PHE A 110 -15.05 -14.58 -15.30
N THR A 111 -14.02 -14.94 -16.04
CA THR A 111 -12.76 -15.42 -15.48
C THR A 111 -11.85 -14.23 -15.19
N ARG A 112 -11.51 -14.05 -13.91
CA ARG A 112 -10.44 -13.16 -13.48
C ARG A 112 -9.54 -13.88 -12.49
#